data_AF-A0A968HS56-F1
#
_entry.id   AF-A0A968HS56-F1
#
_cell.length_a   1.000
_cell.length_b   1.000
_cell.length_c   1.000
_cell.angle_alpha   90.00
_cell.angle_beta   90.00
_cell.angle_gamma   90.00
#
_symmetry.space_group_name_H-M   'P 1'
#
loop_
_entity.id
_entity.type
_entity.pdbx_description
1 polymer ?
#
loop_
_entity_poly.entity_id
_entity_poly.type
_entity_poly.pdbx_seq_one_letter_code
_entity_poly.pdbx_strand_id
1 'polypeptide(L)' 'RAGDLLAELALAVEFSASAEDVGRSIHAHPTLSETIKEAALDALGRVINF' A
#
# COMPACT_ATOMS: atom_id res chain seq x y z
N ARG A 1 1.88 -13.15 -4.07
CA ARG A 1 2.18 -13.12 -5.52
C ARG A 1 1.75 -11.76 -6.05
N ALA A 2 2.23 -11.28 -7.20
CA ALA A 2 1.94 -9.91 -7.64
C ALA A 2 0.42 -9.64 -7.83
N GLY A 3 -0.33 -10.62 -8.32
CA GLY A 3 -1.80 -10.50 -8.45
C GLY A 3 -2.53 -10.29 -7.12
N ASP A 4 -2.05 -10.93 -6.04
CA ASP A 4 -2.66 -10.80 -4.71
C ASP A 4 -2.47 -9.36 -4.15
N LEU A 5 -1.34 -8.73 -4.46
CA LEU A 5 -1.04 -7.35 -4.06
C LEU A 5 -1.80 -6.32 -4.92
N LEU A 6 -1.95 -6.60 -6.21
CA LEU A 6 -2.72 -5.74 -7.13
C LEU A 6 -4.20 -5.68 -6.77
N ALA A 7 -4.77 -6.73 -6.19
CA ALA A 7 -6.16 -6.74 -5.76
C ALA A 7 -6.46 -5.64 -4.73
N GLU A 8 -5.53 -5.37 -3.81
CA GLU A 8 -5.64 -4.29 -2.83
C GLU A 8 -5.65 -2.91 -3.51
N LEU A 9 -4.72 -2.68 -4.45
CA LEU A 9 -4.66 -1.43 -5.20
C LEU A 9 -5.88 -1.22 -6.12
N ALA A 10 -6.42 -2.30 -6.71
CA ALA A 10 -7.63 -2.23 -7.50
C ALA A 10 -8.83 -1.77 -6.65
N LEU A 11 -8.95 -2.29 -5.43
CA LEU A 11 -9.96 -1.85 -4.45
C LEU A 11 -9.73 -0.38 -4.07
N ALA A 12 -8.49 0.02 -3.81
CA ALA A 12 -8.16 1.41 -3.48
C ALA A 12 -8.59 2.38 -4.61
N VAL A 13 -8.38 2.01 -5.87
CA VAL A 13 -8.83 2.82 -7.03
C VAL A 13 -10.36 2.86 -7.13
N GLU A 14 -11.05 1.75 -6.89
CA GLU A 14 -12.53 1.70 -6.91
C GLU A 14 -13.14 2.63 -5.84
N PHE A 15 -12.53 2.69 -4.66
CA PHE A 15 -12.92 3.60 -3.58
C PHE A 15 -12.41 5.04 -3.76
N SER A 16 -11.69 5.34 -4.85
CA SER A 16 -11.02 6.63 -5.07
C SER A 16 -10.12 7.03 -3.89
N ALA A 17 -9.47 6.05 -3.26
CA ALA A 17 -8.59 6.24 -2.13
C ALA A 17 -7.30 6.95 -2.57
N SER A 18 -6.76 7.79 -1.68
CA SER A 18 -5.49 8.46 -1.88
C SER A 18 -4.31 7.53 -1.51
N ALA A 19 -3.10 7.88 -1.96
CA ALA A 19 -1.88 7.19 -1.52
C ALA A 19 -1.70 7.25 0.02
N GLU A 20 -2.21 8.30 0.67
CA GLU A 20 -2.19 8.41 2.12
C GLU A 20 -3.08 7.37 2.79
N ASP A 21 -4.25 7.07 2.21
CA ASP A 21 -5.18 6.06 2.73
C ASP A 21 -4.57 4.65 2.65
N VAL A 22 -3.90 4.33 1.55
CA VAL A 22 -3.18 3.06 1.38
C VAL A 22 -2.00 2.98 2.36
N GLY A 23 -1.17 4.02 2.43
CA GLY A 23 0.00 4.05 3.31
C GLY A 23 -0.34 4.04 4.81
N ARG A 24 -1.53 4.51 5.20
CA ARG A 24 -2.01 4.49 6.60
C ARG A 24 -2.84 3.26 6.96
N SER A 25 -3.21 2.44 5.98
CA SER A 25 -3.92 1.18 6.22
C SER A 25 -3.03 0.16 6.93
N ILE A 26 -3.63 -0.69 7.76
CA ILE A 26 -2.89 -1.70 8.53
C ILE A 26 -2.52 -2.85 7.61
N HIS A 27 -1.22 -3.12 7.53
CA HIS A 27 -0.64 -4.23 6.79
C HIS A 27 -0.09 -5.24 7.81
N ALA A 28 -0.35 -6.52 7.58
CA ALA A 28 0.13 -7.56 8.49
C ALA A 28 1.65 -7.69 8.41
N HIS A 29 2.31 -7.79 9.56
CA HIS A 29 3.75 -8.01 9.67
C HIS A 29 4.04 -9.47 10.04
N PRO A 30 4.98 -10.19 9.39
CA PRO A 30 5.72 -9.86 8.17
C PRO A 30 5.02 -10.36 6.89
N THR A 31 4.61 -9.49 5.97
CA THR A 31 3.99 -9.85 4.69
C THR A 31 4.44 -8.99 3.51
N LEU A 32 4.26 -9.52 2.29
CA LEU A 32 4.52 -8.76 1.06
C LEU A 32 3.58 -7.56 0.86
N SER A 33 2.44 -7.50 1.55
CA SER A 33 1.55 -6.34 1.46
C SER A 33 2.20 -5.10 2.06
N GLU A 34 3.13 -5.24 3.01
CA GLU A 34 3.89 -4.09 3.54
C GLU A 34 4.63 -3.31 2.46
N THR A 35 5.03 -3.95 1.35
CA THR A 35 5.70 -3.26 0.24
C THR A 35 4.76 -2.28 -0.47
N ILE A 36 3.45 -2.54 -0.50
CA ILE A 36 2.44 -1.62 -1.04
C ILE A 36 2.27 -0.42 -0.12
N LYS A 37 2.21 -0.64 1.18
CA LYS A 37 2.21 0.42 2.19
C LYS A 37 3.41 1.35 2.05
N GLU A 38 4.62 0.79 2.01
CA GLU A 38 5.85 1.57 1.91
C GLU A 38 5.94 2.31 0.56
N ALA A 39 5.53 1.68 -0.55
CA ALA A 39 5.45 2.37 -1.84
C ALA A 39 4.46 3.54 -1.84
N ALA A 40 3.32 3.41 -1.15
CA ALA A 40 2.35 4.49 -1.00
C ALA A 40 2.89 5.64 -0.12
N LEU A 41 3.64 5.32 0.94
CA LEU A 41 4.33 6.30 1.77
C LEU A 41 5.52 6.96 1.03
N ASP A 42 6.21 6.24 0.16
CA ASP A 42 7.30 6.75 -0.67
C ASP A 42 6.81 7.79 -1.68
N ALA A 43 5.63 7.56 -2.28
CA ALA A 43 4.96 8.57 -3.13
C ALA A 43 4.66 9.89 -2.39
N LEU A 44 4.62 9.86 -1.05
CA LEU A 44 4.44 11.03 -0.18
C LEU A 44 5.75 11.52 0.47
N GLY A 45 6.89 10.88 0.19
CA GLY A 45 8.20 11.19 0.78
C GLY A 45 8.32 10.83 2.26
N ARG A 46 7.54 9.83 2.72
CA ARG A 46 7.43 9.44 4.14
C ARG A 46 7.71 7.94 4.37
N VAL A 47 8.43 7.31 3.46
CA VAL A 47 8.83 5.90 3.55
C VAL A 47 9.63 5.64 4.83
N ILE A 48 9.38 4.49 5.46
CA ILE A 48 10.06 4.09 6.69
C ILE A 48 11.08 2.99 6.37
N ASN A 49 10.68 2.04 5.52
CA ASN A 49 11.51 0.90 5.12
C ASN A 49 11.55 0.84 3.60
N PHE A 50 12.74 0.98 3.01
CA PHE A 50 12.97 0.96 1.57
C PHE A 50 13.84 -0.24 1.17
#